data_AF-A0A6A4FR28-F1
#
_entry.id   AF-A0A6A4FR28-F1
#
_cell.length_a   1.000
_cell.length_b   1.000
_cell.length_c   1.000
_cell.angle_alpha   90.00
_cell.angle_beta   90.00
_cell.angle_gamma   90.00
#
_symmetry.space_group_name_H-M   'P 1'
#
loop_
_entity.id
_entity.type
_entity.pdbx_description
1 polymer ?
#
loop_
_entity_poly.entity_id
_entity_poly.type
_entity_poly.pdbx_seq_one_letter_code
_entity_poly.pdbx_strand_id
1 'polypeptide(L)'
;MTRLAQSDRFQEANAAARRTTPLQRDPHAAQARRRCGGLGGQQGQTRAAGNEHHAGLIELGQEMRAGYIDFIPTSVLDGYKLLIETYEKVANLPKVKEWYTLQHDAPKLKLTYMPHPGRGEYIRLAVFIGGVEFEDERISREELANHIPSLPFDQLPVLEVDGEVIAQSLVILRYAGTLSSLYPATDAVVAYRIDELFAILDDMSNFPLWGASFREKDTEKQLAMRAELASGMMTKTLGFPESRIIKNKGPYAAGPTLTVADFAIYGVLLGFKKGTFGIPTTIADSYTNMQRVFEQVKEHPKVIEWDTTHNQ
;
A
#
# COMPACT_ATOMS: atom_id res chain seq x y z
N MET A 1 49.18 12.79 19.90
CA MET A 1 48.80 13.06 21.31
C MET A 1 47.31 13.41 21.44
N THR A 2 46.40 12.68 20.78
CA THR A 2 44.97 13.06 20.71
C THR A 2 44.01 11.91 21.01
N ARG A 3 44.50 10.79 21.58
CA ARG A 3 43.68 9.63 21.95
C ARG A 3 43.39 9.48 23.45
N LEU A 4 44.08 10.23 24.32
CA LEU A 4 43.84 10.19 25.77
C LEU A 4 42.79 11.22 26.25
N ALA A 5 42.48 12.25 25.44
CA ALA A 5 41.56 13.31 25.85
C ALA A 5 40.06 13.00 25.66
N GLN A 6 39.72 11.95 24.90
CA GLN A 6 38.31 11.57 24.66
C GLN A 6 37.77 10.55 25.68
N SER A 7 38.63 9.71 26.27
CA SER A 7 38.22 8.78 27.33
C SER A 7 37.88 9.50 28.64
N ASP A 8 38.60 10.57 28.96
CA ASP A 8 38.41 11.32 30.22
C ASP A 8 37.11 12.14 30.18
N ARG A 9 36.73 12.69 29.02
CA ARG A 9 35.45 13.40 28.86
C ARG A 9 34.21 12.50 29.04
N PHE A 10 34.32 11.21 28.72
CA PHE A 10 33.22 10.26 28.87
C PHE A 10 33.03 9.80 30.32
N GLN A 11 34.12 9.74 31.09
CA GLN A 11 34.08 9.42 32.52
C GLN A 11 33.56 10.61 33.36
N GLU A 12 33.93 11.85 33.01
CA GLU A 12 33.45 13.05 33.71
C GLU A 12 31.95 13.31 33.51
N ALA A 13 31.41 13.06 32.30
CA ALA A 13 29.98 13.20 32.03
C ALA A 13 29.12 12.22 32.86
N ASN A 14 29.61 11.00 33.09
CA ASN A 14 28.93 10.00 33.91
C ASN A 14 29.03 10.28 35.42
N ALA A 15 30.09 10.95 35.87
CA ALA A 15 30.22 11.40 37.26
C ALA A 15 29.28 12.58 37.58
N ALA A 16 29.03 13.47 36.61
CA ALA A 16 28.09 14.58 36.76
C ALA A 16 26.62 14.12 36.84
N ALA A 17 26.23 13.08 36.10
CA ALA A 17 24.87 12.54 36.13
C ALA A 17 24.49 11.89 37.49
N ARG A 18 25.48 11.44 38.28
CA ARG A 18 25.27 10.82 39.60
C ARG A 18 25.11 11.84 40.74
N ARG A 19 25.23 13.15 40.48
CA ARG A 19 24.99 14.22 41.45
C ARG A 19 23.79 15.07 41.03
N THR A 20 22.61 14.46 41.01
CA THR A 20 21.35 15.22 40.94
C THR A 20 20.52 14.93 42.19
N THR A 21 20.11 16.02 42.83
CA THR A 21 19.40 16.13 44.10
C THR A 21 18.08 15.34 44.10
N PRO A 22 17.60 14.79 45.23
CA PRO A 22 16.34 14.04 45.26
C PRO A 22 15.16 14.93 44.85
N LEU A 23 14.39 14.48 43.85
CA LEU A 23 13.08 15.05 43.51
C LEU A 23 12.16 14.97 44.73
N GLN A 24 11.79 16.14 45.28
CA GLN A 24 10.72 16.26 46.27
C GLN A 24 9.40 15.75 45.67
N ARG A 25 8.69 14.89 46.40
CA ARG A 25 7.37 14.39 46.02
C ARG A 25 6.32 15.49 46.20
N ASP A 26 5.58 15.79 45.13
CA ASP A 26 4.39 16.64 45.15
C ASP A 26 3.25 15.98 45.97
N PRO A 27 2.70 16.64 47.01
CA PRO A 27 1.63 16.08 47.84
C PRO A 27 0.26 15.98 47.16
N HIS A 28 0.05 16.53 45.95
CA HIS A 28 -1.28 16.59 45.33
C HIS A 28 -1.65 15.41 44.41
N ALA A 29 -0.73 14.49 44.12
CA ALA A 29 -1.00 13.33 43.26
C ALA A 29 -1.82 12.20 43.96
N ALA A 30 -2.06 12.29 45.27
CA ALA A 30 -2.68 11.22 46.05
C ALA A 30 -4.23 11.26 46.09
N GLN A 31 -4.89 12.25 45.47
CA GLN A 31 -6.33 12.49 45.66
C GLN A 31 -7.25 12.09 44.49
N ALA A 32 -6.72 11.51 43.41
CA ALA A 32 -7.53 11.10 42.25
C ALA A 32 -7.82 9.59 42.14
N ARG A 33 -7.43 8.77 43.14
CA ARG A 33 -7.63 7.29 43.12
C ARG A 33 -8.74 6.77 44.02
N ARG A 34 -9.62 7.64 44.55
CA ARG A 34 -10.76 7.22 45.37
C ARG A 34 -12.03 7.97 44.99
N ARG A 35 -12.67 7.55 43.90
CA ARG A 35 -14.13 7.59 43.69
C ARG A 35 -14.45 6.91 42.37
N CYS A 36 -15.58 6.21 42.34
CA CYS A 36 -16.10 5.40 41.24
C CYS A 36 -15.52 3.97 41.11
N GLY A 37 -15.69 3.19 42.18
CA GLY A 37 -16.12 1.81 42.01
C GLY A 37 -17.64 1.77 42.02
N GLY A 38 -18.26 1.16 40.98
CA GLY A 38 -19.68 0.89 40.96
C GLY A 38 -20.26 0.73 39.55
N LEU A 39 -20.66 -0.51 39.24
CA LEU A 39 -21.61 -0.94 38.18
C LEU A 39 -21.01 -1.35 36.82
N GLY A 40 -20.76 -2.66 36.70
CA GLY A 40 -21.53 -3.50 35.76
C GLY A 40 -21.15 -3.50 34.27
N GLY A 41 -20.45 -4.56 33.85
CA GLY A 41 -20.71 -5.26 32.60
C GLY A 41 -20.21 -4.62 31.29
N GLN A 42 -19.03 -5.07 30.82
CA GLN A 42 -18.81 -5.56 29.45
C GLN A 42 -17.38 -6.10 29.35
N GLN A 43 -17.24 -7.43 29.47
CA GLN A 43 -16.04 -8.14 29.05
C GLN A 43 -16.02 -8.14 27.52
N GLY A 44 -15.05 -7.46 26.92
CA GLY A 44 -14.84 -7.58 25.47
C GLY A 44 -14.16 -6.38 24.84
N GLN A 45 -12.94 -6.03 25.27
CA GLN A 45 -11.97 -5.24 24.49
C GLN A 45 -10.69 -5.05 25.31
N THR A 46 -9.80 -6.04 25.30
CA THR A 46 -8.40 -5.85 25.78
C THR A 46 -7.41 -6.83 25.17
N ARG A 47 -7.76 -7.55 24.09
CA ARG A 47 -6.92 -8.64 23.55
C ARG A 47 -6.02 -8.25 22.38
N ALA A 48 -6.12 -7.03 21.85
CA ALA A 48 -5.35 -6.61 20.67
C ALA A 48 -4.05 -5.87 20.99
N ALA A 49 -4.03 -4.99 22.00
CA ALA A 49 -2.84 -4.20 22.35
C ALA A 49 -1.68 -5.03 22.96
N GLY A 50 -1.94 -6.28 23.33
CA GLY A 50 -0.94 -7.17 23.92
C GLY A 50 0.02 -7.78 22.90
N ASN A 51 -0.34 -7.92 21.62
CA ASN A 51 0.44 -8.77 20.72
C ASN A 51 1.59 -8.05 19.98
N GLU A 52 1.45 -6.76 19.69
CA GLU A 52 2.45 -6.00 18.91
C GLU A 52 3.72 -5.71 19.71
N HIS A 53 3.58 -5.39 21.01
CA HIS A 53 4.73 -5.16 21.89
C HIS A 53 5.59 -6.40 22.13
N HIS A 54 5.04 -7.60 21.97
CA HIS A 54 5.80 -8.84 22.17
C HIS A 54 6.61 -9.22 20.92
N ALA A 55 6.11 -8.92 19.72
CA ALA A 55 6.82 -9.21 18.46
C ALA A 55 8.14 -8.44 18.35
N GLY A 56 8.12 -7.12 18.56
CA GLY A 56 9.33 -6.29 18.50
C GLY A 56 10.38 -6.62 19.57
N LEU A 57 9.97 -7.14 20.72
CA LEU A 57 10.91 -7.60 21.76
C LEU A 57 11.60 -8.92 21.40
N ILE A 58 10.96 -9.77 20.59
CA ILE A 58 11.54 -11.05 20.13
C ILE A 58 12.57 -10.77 19.06
N GLU A 59 12.23 -9.94 18.08
CA GLU A 59 13.11 -9.57 16.97
C GLU A 59 14.39 -8.90 17.49
N LEU A 60 14.24 -7.87 18.34
CA LEU A 60 15.39 -7.25 19.00
C LEU A 60 16.20 -8.25 19.84
N GLY A 61 15.52 -9.16 20.54
CA GLY A 61 16.16 -10.22 21.33
C GLY A 61 16.97 -11.20 20.48
N GLN A 62 16.51 -11.50 19.26
CA GLN A 62 17.22 -12.34 18.28
C GLN A 62 18.44 -11.61 17.73
N GLU A 63 18.28 -10.37 17.27
CA GLU A 63 19.38 -9.58 16.70
C GLU A 63 20.52 -9.37 17.70
N MET A 64 20.17 -9.06 18.96
CA MET A 64 21.13 -8.91 20.05
C MET A 64 21.91 -10.20 20.36
N ARG A 65 21.34 -11.37 20.08
CA ARG A 65 21.97 -12.68 20.30
C ARG A 65 22.69 -13.23 19.07
N ALA A 66 22.27 -12.81 17.88
CA ALA A 66 22.80 -13.30 16.60
C ALA A 66 24.12 -12.61 16.20
N GLY A 67 24.50 -11.53 16.88
CA GLY A 67 25.74 -10.80 16.60
C GLY A 67 25.64 -9.88 15.37
N TYR A 68 24.41 -9.51 14.98
CA TYR A 68 24.15 -8.63 13.84
C TYR A 68 24.33 -7.15 14.18
N ILE A 69 24.43 -6.80 15.46
CA ILE A 69 24.60 -5.42 15.92
C ILE A 69 26.07 -5.21 16.31
N ASP A 70 26.76 -4.41 15.51
CA ASP A 70 28.16 -4.07 15.75
C ASP A 70 28.37 -3.55 17.19
N PHE A 71 29.45 -3.99 17.82
CA PHE A 71 29.88 -3.59 19.16
C PHE A 71 28.93 -3.99 20.31
N ILE A 72 27.89 -4.81 20.05
CA ILE A 72 27.06 -5.43 21.09
C ILE A 72 27.45 -6.90 21.26
N PRO A 73 27.91 -7.35 22.45
CA PRO A 73 28.19 -8.76 22.70
C PRO A 73 26.94 -9.63 22.58
N THR A 74 27.05 -10.83 22.00
CA THR A 74 25.95 -11.80 21.91
C THR A 74 25.43 -12.25 23.28
N SER A 75 26.22 -12.06 24.33
CA SER A 75 25.90 -12.32 25.74
C SER A 75 25.19 -11.16 26.45
N VAL A 76 24.87 -10.06 25.76
CA VAL A 76 24.28 -8.85 26.38
C VAL A 76 22.99 -9.14 27.14
N LEU A 77 22.26 -10.20 26.77
CA LEU A 77 21.00 -10.60 27.40
C LEU A 77 21.15 -11.65 28.51
N ASP A 78 22.35 -12.20 28.75
CA ASP A 78 22.56 -13.34 29.66
C ASP A 78 22.22 -13.02 31.13
N GLY A 79 22.37 -11.76 31.52
CA GLY A 79 22.00 -11.28 32.86
C GLY A 79 20.50 -11.09 33.09
N TYR A 80 19.67 -11.16 32.04
CA TYR A 80 18.26 -10.77 32.09
C TYR A 80 17.31 -11.97 32.03
N LYS A 81 17.32 -12.80 33.07
CA LYS A 81 16.57 -14.06 33.15
C LYS A 81 15.13 -13.98 32.63
N LEU A 82 14.36 -12.96 33.03
CA LEU A 82 12.97 -12.80 32.59
C LEU A 82 12.83 -12.54 31.08
N LEU A 83 13.78 -11.80 30.48
CA LEU A 83 13.81 -11.58 29.03
C LEU A 83 14.14 -12.89 28.30
N ILE A 84 15.06 -13.70 28.83
CA ILE A 84 15.41 -15.01 28.27
C ILE A 84 14.19 -15.95 28.30
N GLU A 85 13.56 -16.09 29.47
CA GLU A 85 12.38 -16.95 29.63
C GLU A 85 11.21 -16.50 28.75
N THR A 86 11.01 -15.18 28.61
CA THR A 86 9.97 -14.63 27.73
C THR A 86 10.28 -14.90 26.27
N TYR A 87 11.53 -14.69 25.83
CA TYR A 87 11.99 -15.00 24.49
C TYR A 87 11.79 -16.49 24.16
N GLU A 88 12.29 -17.39 25.03
CA GLU A 88 12.18 -18.83 24.83
C GLU A 88 10.71 -19.28 24.78
N LYS A 89 9.86 -18.71 25.63
CA LYS A 89 8.42 -19.02 25.62
C LYS A 89 7.77 -18.64 24.30
N VAL A 90 8.08 -17.46 23.74
CA VAL A 90 7.48 -17.03 22.48
C VAL A 90 8.10 -17.74 21.28
N ALA A 91 9.42 -17.89 21.24
CA ALA A 91 10.14 -18.62 20.20
C ALA A 91 9.69 -20.10 20.10
N ASN A 92 9.20 -20.68 21.21
CA ASN A 92 8.67 -22.04 21.23
C ASN A 92 7.18 -22.17 20.87
N LEU A 93 6.45 -21.07 20.64
CA LEU A 93 5.06 -21.16 20.19
C LEU A 93 4.99 -21.82 18.80
N PRO A 94 4.06 -22.77 18.56
CA PRO A 94 3.95 -23.46 17.27
C PRO A 94 3.87 -22.51 16.08
N LYS A 95 3.08 -21.42 16.18
CA LYS A 95 2.94 -20.41 15.13
C LYS A 95 4.22 -19.63 14.84
N VAL A 96 5.06 -19.41 15.85
CA VAL A 96 6.33 -18.68 15.68
C VAL A 96 7.35 -19.59 15.00
N LYS A 97 7.40 -20.87 15.42
CA LYS A 97 8.20 -21.89 14.73
C LYS A 97 7.77 -22.06 13.27
N GLU A 98 6.47 -22.14 13.02
CA GLU A 98 5.90 -22.20 11.67
C GLU A 98 6.25 -20.95 10.86
N TRP A 99 6.12 -19.74 11.43
CA TRP A 99 6.48 -18.50 10.77
C TRP A 99 7.91 -18.52 10.23
N TYR A 100 8.90 -18.88 11.05
CA TYR A 100 10.31 -18.97 10.61
C TYR A 100 10.62 -20.11 9.63
N THR A 101 9.67 -21.03 9.37
CA THR A 101 9.80 -22.04 8.31
C THR A 101 9.21 -21.58 6.99
N LEU A 102 8.42 -20.50 6.98
CA LEU A 102 7.91 -19.90 5.75
C LEU A 102 9.04 -19.17 5.02
N GLN A 103 8.99 -19.18 3.70
CA GLN A 103 9.88 -18.35 2.90
C GLN A 103 9.52 -16.87 3.14
N HIS A 104 10.53 -16.06 3.49
CA HIS A 104 10.38 -14.64 3.78
C HIS A 104 11.01 -13.74 2.72
N ASP A 105 11.48 -14.31 1.61
CA ASP A 105 11.96 -13.53 0.48
C ASP A 105 10.78 -12.77 -0.14
N ALA A 106 11.03 -11.56 -0.63
CA ALA A 106 10.04 -10.87 -1.44
C ALA A 106 9.70 -11.74 -2.67
N PRO A 107 8.41 -11.85 -3.04
CA PRO A 107 8.03 -12.67 -4.17
C PRO A 107 8.66 -12.15 -5.46
N LYS A 108 9.03 -13.04 -6.38
CA LYS A 108 9.49 -12.62 -7.71
C LYS A 108 8.29 -12.19 -8.53
N LEU A 109 8.27 -10.90 -8.87
CA LEU A 109 7.18 -10.28 -9.63
C LEU A 109 7.59 -10.01 -11.07
N LYS A 110 6.74 -10.39 -12.03
CA LYS A 110 6.84 -9.96 -13.43
C LYS A 110 5.49 -9.49 -13.93
N LEU A 111 5.41 -8.21 -14.29
CA LEU A 111 4.21 -7.60 -14.88
C LEU A 111 4.34 -7.60 -16.40
N THR A 112 3.46 -8.31 -17.09
CA THR A 112 3.38 -8.28 -18.55
C THR A 112 2.26 -7.34 -18.99
N TYR A 113 2.60 -6.31 -19.77
CA TYR A 113 1.61 -5.39 -20.34
C TYR A 113 2.08 -4.73 -21.64
N MET A 114 1.22 -3.91 -22.24
CA MET A 114 1.55 -3.10 -23.41
C MET A 114 2.57 -1.98 -23.07
N PRO A 115 3.33 -1.46 -24.06
CA PRO A 115 4.32 -0.41 -23.83
C PRO A 115 3.72 0.98 -23.56
N HIS A 116 2.41 1.14 -23.71
CA HIS A 116 1.70 2.35 -23.32
C HIS A 116 1.17 2.23 -21.87
N PRO A 117 0.91 3.35 -21.16
CA PRO A 117 0.52 3.32 -19.75
C PRO A 117 -0.69 2.40 -19.47
N GLY A 118 -1.85 2.75 -20.04
CA GLY A 118 -3.09 1.97 -19.95
C GLY A 118 -3.40 1.45 -18.54
N ARG A 119 -3.84 0.19 -18.47
CA ARG A 119 -4.18 -0.52 -17.22
C ARG A 119 -2.95 -1.05 -16.47
N GLY A 120 -1.80 -1.13 -17.11
CA GLY A 120 -0.55 -1.52 -16.45
C GLY A 120 -0.02 -0.41 -15.54
N GLU A 121 -0.29 0.84 -15.87
CA GLU A 121 0.37 1.98 -15.22
C GLU A 121 0.11 2.09 -13.73
N TYR A 122 -1.15 1.98 -13.31
CA TYR A 122 -1.46 2.06 -11.88
C TYR A 122 -0.89 0.88 -11.07
N ILE A 123 -0.64 -0.26 -11.71
CA ILE A 123 0.05 -1.41 -11.09
C ILE A 123 1.53 -1.07 -10.92
N ARG A 124 2.19 -0.58 -11.98
CA ARG A 124 3.60 -0.15 -11.95
C ARG A 124 3.84 0.90 -10.89
N LEU A 125 2.99 1.91 -10.82
CA LEU A 125 3.08 2.96 -9.80
C LEU A 125 2.94 2.40 -8.38
N ALA A 126 2.01 1.47 -8.15
CA ALA A 126 1.83 0.87 -6.82
C ALA A 126 3.09 0.15 -6.34
N VAL A 127 3.66 -0.75 -7.16
CA VAL A 127 4.88 -1.50 -6.79
C VAL A 127 6.11 -0.58 -6.68
N PHE A 128 6.24 0.39 -7.59
CA PHE A 128 7.37 1.33 -7.58
C PHE A 128 7.35 2.25 -6.36
N ILE A 129 6.19 2.76 -5.97
CA ILE A 129 6.02 3.56 -4.75
C ILE A 129 6.31 2.72 -3.50
N GLY A 130 5.90 1.44 -3.50
CA GLY A 130 6.19 0.49 -2.43
C GLY A 130 7.65 0.07 -2.31
N GLY A 131 8.50 0.41 -3.29
CA GLY A 131 9.87 -0.09 -3.35
C GLY A 131 9.95 -1.59 -3.59
N VAL A 132 8.92 -2.19 -4.19
CA VAL A 132 8.86 -3.62 -4.50
C VAL A 132 9.53 -3.84 -5.85
N GLU A 133 10.58 -4.65 -5.88
CA GLU A 133 11.26 -5.03 -7.12
C GLU A 133 10.32 -5.87 -8.00
N PHE A 134 10.31 -5.56 -9.29
CA PHE A 134 9.52 -6.30 -10.28
C PHE A 134 10.15 -6.15 -11.67
N GLU A 135 9.89 -7.13 -12.53
CA GLU A 135 10.19 -7.08 -13.97
C GLU A 135 9.00 -6.44 -14.72
N ASP A 136 9.24 -5.36 -15.48
CA ASP A 136 8.25 -4.71 -16.36
C ASP A 136 8.38 -5.23 -17.79
N GLU A 137 7.73 -6.35 -18.09
CA GLU A 137 7.73 -6.97 -19.43
C GLU A 137 6.73 -6.24 -20.34
N ARG A 138 7.25 -5.45 -21.28
CA ARG A 138 6.45 -4.68 -22.24
C ARG A 138 6.39 -5.38 -23.59
N ILE A 139 5.21 -5.91 -23.94
CA ILE A 139 4.99 -6.60 -25.21
C ILE A 139 4.22 -5.75 -26.21
N SER A 140 4.64 -5.79 -27.48
CA SER A 140 3.97 -5.14 -28.60
C SER A 140 2.62 -5.79 -28.93
N ARG A 141 1.82 -5.13 -29.78
CA ARG A 141 0.55 -5.70 -30.27
C ARG A 141 0.76 -6.96 -31.11
N GLU A 142 1.89 -7.05 -31.80
CA GLU A 142 2.25 -8.20 -32.63
C GLU A 142 2.64 -9.40 -31.76
N GLU A 143 3.45 -9.18 -30.73
CA GLU A 143 3.80 -10.20 -29.74
C GLU A 143 2.56 -10.68 -28.98
N LEU A 144 1.65 -9.77 -28.57
CA LEU A 144 0.42 -10.13 -27.88
C LEU A 144 -0.39 -11.20 -28.65
N ALA A 145 -0.47 -11.11 -29.98
CA ALA A 145 -1.21 -12.09 -30.78
C ALA A 145 -0.69 -13.54 -30.60
N ASN A 146 0.62 -13.69 -30.36
CA ASN A 146 1.25 -14.98 -30.10
C ASN A 146 1.11 -15.41 -28.62
N HIS A 147 1.01 -14.44 -27.71
CA HIS A 147 0.88 -14.70 -26.27
C HIS A 147 -0.55 -15.03 -25.82
N ILE A 148 -1.59 -14.52 -26.50
CA ILE A 148 -3.01 -14.69 -26.13
C ILE A 148 -3.35 -16.12 -25.65
N PRO A 149 -3.01 -17.20 -26.39
CA PRO A 149 -3.38 -18.57 -25.98
C PRO A 149 -2.80 -19.03 -24.65
N SER A 150 -1.76 -18.36 -24.14
CA SER A 150 -1.11 -18.65 -22.85
C SER A 150 -1.61 -17.77 -21.71
N LEU A 151 -2.34 -16.69 -22.01
CA LEU A 151 -2.81 -15.74 -21.01
C LEU A 151 -4.11 -16.22 -20.36
N PRO A 152 -4.26 -16.12 -19.03
CA PRO A 152 -5.56 -16.30 -18.39
C PRO A 152 -6.57 -15.29 -18.96
N PHE A 153 -7.74 -15.80 -19.34
CA PHE A 153 -8.85 -15.01 -19.89
C PHE A 153 -8.52 -14.26 -21.20
N ASP A 154 -7.47 -14.66 -21.93
CA ASP A 154 -7.07 -14.07 -23.21
C ASP A 154 -6.78 -12.56 -23.13
N GLN A 155 -6.34 -12.07 -21.96
CA GLN A 155 -6.28 -10.64 -21.64
C GLN A 155 -4.98 -10.24 -20.94
N LEU A 156 -4.66 -8.95 -21.09
CA LEU A 156 -3.64 -8.23 -20.33
C LEU A 156 -4.28 -7.13 -19.47
N PRO A 157 -3.65 -6.68 -18.37
CA PRO A 157 -2.36 -7.15 -17.83
C PRO A 157 -2.44 -8.50 -17.12
N VAL A 158 -1.28 -9.14 -16.99
CA VAL A 158 -1.04 -10.29 -16.09
C VAL A 158 0.17 -10.01 -15.20
N LEU A 159 0.13 -10.54 -13.97
CA LEU A 159 1.24 -10.49 -13.02
C LEU A 159 1.63 -11.93 -12.68
N GLU A 160 2.87 -12.30 -12.93
CA GLU A 160 3.46 -13.56 -12.45
C GLU A 160 4.06 -13.33 -11.06
N VAL A 161 3.69 -14.19 -10.10
CA VAL A 161 4.13 -14.18 -8.70
C VAL A 161 4.72 -15.55 -8.40
N ASP A 162 6.05 -15.65 -8.32
CA ASP A 162 6.76 -16.93 -8.10
C ASP A 162 6.31 -18.06 -9.05
N GLY A 163 5.98 -17.71 -10.30
CA GLY A 163 5.50 -18.62 -11.33
C GLY A 163 3.99 -18.81 -11.40
N GLU A 164 3.20 -18.28 -10.45
CA GLU A 164 1.75 -18.25 -10.52
C GLU A 164 1.26 -17.00 -11.26
N VAL A 165 0.40 -17.16 -12.27
CA VAL A 165 -0.08 -16.04 -13.09
C VAL A 165 -1.44 -15.55 -12.60
N ILE A 166 -1.49 -14.28 -12.21
CA ILE A 166 -2.71 -13.55 -11.82
C ILE A 166 -3.14 -12.64 -12.98
N ALA A 167 -4.44 -12.61 -13.28
CA ALA A 167 -5.04 -11.70 -14.25
C ALA A 167 -6.05 -10.77 -13.56
N GLN A 168 -6.65 -9.86 -14.33
CA GLN A 168 -7.53 -8.77 -13.90
C GLN A 168 -6.79 -7.60 -13.24
N SER A 169 -6.70 -6.48 -13.96
CA SER A 169 -5.86 -5.34 -13.57
C SER A 169 -6.11 -4.78 -12.17
N LEU A 170 -7.37 -4.75 -11.70
CA LEU A 170 -7.71 -4.23 -10.37
C LEU A 170 -7.48 -5.25 -9.25
N VAL A 171 -7.53 -6.55 -9.58
CA VAL A 171 -7.11 -7.63 -8.67
C VAL A 171 -5.60 -7.58 -8.50
N ILE A 172 -4.86 -7.47 -9.60
CA ILE A 172 -3.41 -7.28 -9.59
C ILE A 172 -3.04 -6.02 -8.81
N LEU A 173 -3.73 -4.91 -9.04
CA LEU A 173 -3.50 -3.65 -8.31
C LEU A 173 -3.77 -3.81 -6.80
N ARG A 174 -4.80 -4.55 -6.39
CA ARG A 174 -5.04 -4.86 -4.96
C ARG A 174 -3.87 -5.63 -4.35
N TYR A 175 -3.36 -6.64 -5.05
CA TYR A 175 -2.22 -7.44 -4.60
C TYR A 175 -0.93 -6.60 -4.51
N ALA A 176 -0.60 -5.86 -5.58
CA ALA A 176 0.50 -4.91 -5.60
C ALA A 176 0.42 -3.88 -4.47
N GLY A 177 -0.79 -3.34 -4.24
CA GLY A 177 -1.06 -2.44 -3.13
C GLY A 177 -0.85 -3.08 -1.76
N THR A 178 -1.17 -4.36 -1.61
CA THR A 178 -0.96 -5.09 -0.34
C THR A 178 0.53 -5.23 -0.04
N LEU A 179 1.34 -5.62 -1.04
CA LEU A 179 2.80 -5.68 -0.91
C LEU A 179 3.43 -4.31 -0.62
N SER A 180 2.81 -3.25 -1.16
CA SER A 180 3.31 -1.88 -1.08
C SER A 180 2.76 -1.06 0.08
N SER A 181 1.99 -1.68 1.00
CA SER A 181 1.27 -0.98 2.08
C SER A 181 0.31 0.13 1.62
N LEU A 182 -0.20 0.04 0.39
CA LEU A 182 -1.16 0.95 -0.26
C LEU A 182 -2.58 0.36 -0.35
N TYR A 183 -2.76 -0.89 0.12
CA TYR A 183 -4.04 -1.53 0.36
C TYR A 183 -4.08 -2.06 1.80
N PRO A 184 -5.06 -1.69 2.63
CA PRO A 184 -5.05 -2.03 4.05
C PRO A 184 -5.65 -3.42 4.29
N ALA A 185 -4.80 -4.43 4.39
CA ALA A 185 -5.22 -5.82 4.63
C ALA A 185 -5.98 -6.03 5.95
N THR A 186 -5.79 -5.15 6.95
CA THR A 186 -6.37 -5.27 8.29
C THR A 186 -7.48 -4.26 8.60
N ASP A 187 -7.67 -3.24 7.76
CA ASP A 187 -8.77 -2.27 7.90
C ASP A 187 -9.85 -2.57 6.86
N ALA A 188 -10.83 -3.38 7.28
CA ALA A 188 -11.95 -3.78 6.43
C ALA A 188 -12.78 -2.59 5.92
N VAL A 189 -12.81 -1.46 6.64
CA VAL A 189 -13.61 -0.29 6.24
C VAL A 189 -12.96 0.45 5.10
N VAL A 190 -11.65 0.67 5.16
CA VAL A 190 -10.92 1.29 4.06
C VAL A 190 -10.82 0.32 2.87
N ALA A 191 -10.62 -0.97 3.13
CA ALA A 191 -10.61 -2.01 2.10
C ALA A 191 -11.89 -2.02 1.24
N TYR A 192 -13.09 -2.06 1.86
CA TYR A 192 -14.32 -2.08 1.05
C TYR A 192 -14.52 -0.78 0.24
N ARG A 193 -14.03 0.36 0.73
CA ARG A 193 -14.12 1.64 0.01
C ARG A 193 -13.28 1.62 -1.26
N ILE A 194 -12.09 1.00 -1.19
CA ILE A 194 -11.23 0.77 -2.36
C ILE A 194 -11.94 -0.19 -3.32
N ASP A 195 -12.43 -1.32 -2.82
CA ASP A 195 -13.00 -2.38 -3.65
C ASP A 195 -14.26 -1.96 -4.39
N GLU A 196 -15.10 -1.14 -3.76
CA GLU A 196 -16.29 -0.59 -4.40
C GLU A 196 -15.94 0.41 -5.51
N LEU A 197 -14.90 1.24 -5.31
CA LEU A 197 -14.37 2.11 -6.36
C LEU A 197 -13.78 1.30 -7.52
N PHE A 198 -13.09 0.20 -7.22
CA PHE A 198 -12.59 -0.72 -8.25
C PHE A 198 -13.73 -1.33 -9.05
N ALA A 199 -14.74 -1.89 -8.38
CA ALA A 199 -15.86 -2.54 -9.05
C ALA A 199 -16.59 -1.59 -10.01
N ILE A 200 -16.88 -0.36 -9.59
CA ILE A 200 -17.62 0.58 -10.44
C ILE A 200 -16.79 1.10 -11.62
N LEU A 201 -15.47 1.23 -11.46
CA LEU A 201 -14.56 1.58 -12.57
C LEU A 201 -14.40 0.41 -13.57
N ASP A 202 -14.44 -0.82 -13.07
CA ASP A 202 -14.41 -2.02 -13.91
C ASP A 202 -15.71 -2.19 -14.70
N ASP A 203 -16.87 -1.95 -14.07
CA ASP A 203 -18.18 -1.95 -14.73
C ASP A 203 -18.22 -0.98 -15.92
N MET A 204 -17.64 0.22 -15.75
CA MET A 204 -17.48 1.19 -16.85
C MET A 204 -16.67 0.61 -18.01
N SER A 205 -15.58 -0.06 -17.69
CA SER A 205 -14.63 -0.64 -18.64
C SER A 205 -15.14 -1.92 -19.31
N ASN A 206 -16.10 -2.60 -18.69
CA ASN A 206 -16.70 -3.84 -19.18
C ASN A 206 -18.07 -3.62 -19.82
N PHE A 207 -18.55 -2.37 -19.88
CA PHE A 207 -19.79 -2.05 -20.57
C PHE A 207 -19.72 -2.49 -22.05
N PRO A 208 -20.70 -3.22 -22.60
CA PRO A 208 -20.57 -3.83 -23.93
C PRO A 208 -20.22 -2.86 -25.05
N LEU A 209 -20.82 -1.66 -25.03
CA LEU A 209 -20.56 -0.61 -26.03
C LEU A 209 -19.12 -0.09 -25.96
N TRP A 210 -18.50 -0.10 -24.77
CA TRP A 210 -17.09 0.26 -24.60
C TRP A 210 -16.21 -0.66 -25.44
N GLY A 211 -16.27 -1.96 -25.20
CA GLY A 211 -15.49 -2.95 -25.95
C GLY A 211 -15.82 -2.96 -27.44
N ALA A 212 -17.09 -2.79 -27.80
CA ALA A 212 -17.51 -2.71 -29.20
C ALA A 212 -16.88 -1.49 -29.91
N SER A 213 -16.79 -0.33 -29.25
CA SER A 213 -16.21 0.88 -29.85
C SER A 213 -14.73 0.73 -30.23
N PHE A 214 -13.95 -0.06 -29.49
CA PHE A 214 -12.54 -0.35 -29.82
C PHE A 214 -12.37 -1.31 -30.99
N ARG A 215 -13.40 -2.11 -31.30
CA ARG A 215 -13.39 -3.09 -32.39
C ARG A 215 -14.05 -2.56 -33.67
N GLU A 216 -14.77 -1.45 -33.58
CA GLU A 216 -15.39 -0.80 -34.73
C GLU A 216 -14.32 -0.21 -35.66
N LYS A 217 -14.43 -0.52 -36.97
CA LYS A 217 -13.50 -0.10 -38.02
C LYS A 217 -13.99 1.14 -38.76
N ASP A 218 -15.31 1.34 -38.81
CA ASP A 218 -15.92 2.53 -39.37
C ASP A 218 -15.75 3.71 -38.41
N THR A 219 -15.06 4.75 -38.86
CA THR A 219 -14.71 5.89 -38.00
C THR A 219 -15.95 6.67 -37.55
N GLU A 220 -16.95 6.85 -38.41
CA GLU A 220 -18.15 7.61 -38.05
C GLU A 220 -18.99 6.85 -37.03
N LYS A 221 -19.17 5.54 -37.21
CA LYS A 221 -19.86 4.68 -36.24
C LYS A 221 -19.11 4.62 -34.91
N GLN A 222 -17.79 4.48 -34.95
CA GLN A 222 -16.96 4.48 -33.74
C GLN A 222 -17.14 5.78 -32.95
N LEU A 223 -17.09 6.93 -33.62
CA LEU A 223 -17.28 8.24 -32.98
C LEU A 223 -18.70 8.38 -32.41
N ALA A 224 -19.73 7.89 -33.11
CA ALA A 224 -21.10 7.88 -32.61
C ALA A 224 -21.24 7.02 -31.32
N MET A 225 -20.65 5.82 -31.30
CA MET A 225 -20.63 4.95 -30.10
C MET A 225 -19.92 5.62 -28.93
N ARG A 226 -18.81 6.31 -29.18
CA ARG A 226 -18.06 7.05 -28.15
C ARG A 226 -18.82 8.28 -27.64
N ALA A 227 -19.57 8.97 -28.51
CA ALA A 227 -20.46 10.05 -28.10
C ALA A 227 -21.62 9.53 -27.23
N GLU A 228 -22.22 8.39 -27.58
CA GLU A 228 -23.25 7.73 -26.78
C GLU A 228 -22.71 7.35 -25.39
N LEU A 229 -21.55 6.68 -25.33
CA LEU A 229 -20.86 6.35 -24.08
C LEU A 229 -20.66 7.60 -23.21
N ALA A 230 -20.13 8.68 -23.80
CA ALA A 230 -19.84 9.92 -23.11
C ALA A 230 -21.09 10.58 -22.54
N SER A 231 -22.16 10.70 -23.33
CA SER A 231 -23.41 11.33 -22.91
C SER A 231 -24.26 10.49 -21.94
N GLY A 232 -24.02 9.18 -21.88
CA GLY A 232 -24.85 8.23 -21.16
C GLY A 232 -24.10 7.55 -20.00
N MET A 233 -23.79 6.26 -20.20
CA MET A 233 -23.25 5.38 -19.17
C MET A 233 -21.99 5.96 -18.50
N MET A 234 -21.06 6.52 -19.27
CA MET A 234 -19.77 6.95 -18.71
C MET A 234 -19.92 8.15 -17.77
N THR A 235 -20.68 9.18 -18.16
CA THR A 235 -20.98 10.32 -17.28
C THR A 235 -21.74 9.89 -16.02
N LYS A 236 -22.69 8.96 -16.16
CA LYS A 236 -23.41 8.40 -15.00
C LYS A 236 -22.43 7.69 -14.05
N THR A 237 -21.56 6.84 -14.60
CA THR A 237 -20.64 6.02 -13.82
C THR A 237 -19.58 6.86 -13.10
N LEU A 238 -19.01 7.88 -13.76
CA LEU A 238 -18.04 8.80 -13.15
C LEU A 238 -18.62 9.61 -11.97
N GLY A 239 -19.93 9.85 -11.97
CA GLY A 239 -20.61 10.48 -10.83
C GLY A 239 -20.60 9.64 -9.54
N PHE A 240 -20.46 8.31 -9.63
CA PHE A 240 -20.45 7.44 -8.46
C PHE A 240 -19.12 7.53 -7.67
N PRO A 241 -17.92 7.38 -8.27
CA PRO A 241 -16.67 7.65 -7.58
C PRO A 241 -16.64 9.03 -6.94
N GLU A 242 -17.03 10.09 -7.67
CA GLU A 242 -17.09 11.45 -7.11
C GLU A 242 -17.91 11.50 -5.81
N SER A 243 -19.10 10.90 -5.82
CA SER A 243 -19.98 10.81 -4.65
C SER A 243 -19.37 10.02 -3.49
N ARG A 244 -18.64 8.93 -3.78
CA ARG A 244 -17.97 8.13 -2.75
C ARG A 244 -16.77 8.86 -2.16
N ILE A 245 -15.98 9.58 -2.95
CA ILE A 245 -14.85 10.38 -2.46
C ILE A 245 -15.34 11.45 -1.47
N ILE A 246 -16.44 12.14 -1.80
CA ILE A 246 -17.08 13.11 -0.88
C ILE A 246 -17.48 12.43 0.44
N LYS A 247 -18.13 11.26 0.36
CA LYS A 247 -18.61 10.51 1.53
C LYS A 247 -17.48 9.96 2.40
N ASN A 248 -16.38 9.52 1.79
CA ASN A 248 -15.26 8.89 2.48
C ASN A 248 -14.49 9.88 3.37
N LYS A 249 -14.56 11.18 3.04
CA LYS A 249 -13.91 12.31 3.71
C LYS A 249 -12.39 12.23 3.70
N GLY A 250 -11.75 13.36 3.46
CA GLY A 250 -10.29 13.49 3.46
C GLY A 250 -9.73 13.77 2.08
N PRO A 251 -8.39 13.88 1.98
CA PRO A 251 -7.71 14.27 0.77
C PRO A 251 -7.45 13.09 -0.17
N TYR A 252 -7.92 11.87 0.06
CA TYR A 252 -7.72 10.75 -0.89
C TYR A 252 -9.03 10.03 -1.17
N ALA A 253 -9.03 9.13 -2.16
CA ALA A 253 -10.24 8.50 -2.66
C ALA A 253 -10.95 7.62 -1.61
N ALA A 254 -10.16 6.89 -0.81
CA ALA A 254 -10.67 6.00 0.23
C ALA A 254 -10.68 6.61 1.64
N GLY A 255 -10.13 7.82 1.82
CA GLY A 255 -10.13 8.51 3.10
C GLY A 255 -8.91 9.42 3.33
N PRO A 256 -8.21 9.28 4.48
CA PRO A 256 -7.14 10.21 4.88
C PRO A 256 -5.76 9.93 4.27
N THR A 257 -5.54 8.75 3.71
CA THR A 257 -4.23 8.27 3.23
C THR A 257 -4.26 7.87 1.76
N LEU A 258 -3.11 7.97 1.09
CA LEU A 258 -2.93 7.48 -0.27
C LEU A 258 -3.14 5.96 -0.33
N THR A 259 -3.91 5.49 -1.30
CA THR A 259 -4.21 4.07 -1.51
C THR A 259 -4.23 3.73 -3.00
N VAL A 260 -4.33 2.45 -3.32
CA VAL A 260 -4.50 2.01 -4.71
C VAL A 260 -5.79 2.48 -5.38
N ALA A 261 -6.82 2.91 -4.62
CA ALA A 261 -7.99 3.57 -5.21
C ALA A 261 -7.63 4.87 -5.95
N ASP A 262 -6.66 5.60 -5.42
CA ASP A 262 -6.18 6.84 -6.01
C ASP A 262 -5.49 6.58 -7.35
N PHE A 263 -4.69 5.50 -7.45
CA PHE A 263 -4.02 5.12 -8.69
C PHE A 263 -4.99 4.64 -9.77
N ALA A 264 -6.06 3.91 -9.40
CA ALA A 264 -7.10 3.52 -10.35
C ALA A 264 -7.82 4.74 -10.94
N ILE A 265 -8.19 5.70 -10.10
CA ILE A 265 -8.78 6.98 -10.54
C ILE A 265 -7.79 7.76 -11.41
N TYR A 266 -6.53 7.85 -10.98
CA TYR A 266 -5.46 8.51 -11.73
C TYR A 266 -5.32 7.93 -13.14
N GLY A 267 -5.21 6.61 -13.29
CA GLY A 267 -5.04 5.96 -14.58
C GLY A 267 -6.24 6.15 -15.52
N VAL A 268 -7.46 6.08 -14.99
CA VAL A 268 -8.69 6.34 -15.77
C VAL A 268 -8.71 7.78 -16.26
N LEU A 269 -8.45 8.76 -15.38
CA LEU A 269 -8.43 10.17 -15.76
C LEU A 269 -7.27 10.53 -16.68
N LEU A 270 -6.11 9.90 -16.51
CA LEU A 270 -4.97 10.04 -17.41
C LEU A 270 -5.34 9.61 -18.83
N GLY A 271 -6.06 8.49 -18.97
CA GLY A 271 -6.55 8.00 -20.26
C GLY A 271 -7.52 8.96 -20.95
N PHE A 272 -8.42 9.60 -20.20
CA PHE A 272 -9.27 10.67 -20.74
C PHE A 272 -8.46 11.89 -21.15
N LYS A 273 -7.61 12.40 -20.27
CA LYS A 273 -6.82 13.62 -20.51
C LYS A 273 -5.85 13.48 -21.68
N LYS A 274 -5.27 12.29 -21.90
CA LYS A 274 -4.41 11.99 -23.06
C LYS A 274 -5.20 11.72 -24.34
N GLY A 275 -6.54 11.62 -24.29
CA GLY A 275 -7.38 11.32 -25.45
C GLY A 275 -7.28 9.86 -25.93
N THR A 276 -6.64 8.98 -25.15
CA THR A 276 -6.36 7.57 -25.51
C THR A 276 -7.63 6.78 -25.85
N PHE A 277 -8.76 7.17 -25.27
CA PHE A 277 -10.03 6.49 -25.45
C PHE A 277 -10.90 7.02 -26.60
N GLY A 278 -10.54 8.16 -27.20
CA GLY A 278 -11.40 8.86 -28.16
C GLY A 278 -12.71 9.40 -27.56
N ILE A 279 -12.80 9.47 -26.24
CA ILE A 279 -13.85 10.14 -25.46
C ILE A 279 -13.42 11.59 -25.25
N PRO A 280 -14.34 12.57 -25.11
CA PRO A 280 -13.98 13.95 -24.81
C PRO A 280 -12.99 14.04 -23.63
N THR A 281 -11.86 14.71 -23.84
CA THR A 281 -10.79 14.83 -22.83
C THR A 281 -11.25 15.56 -21.57
N THR A 282 -12.33 16.33 -21.68
CA THR A 282 -12.95 17.12 -20.63
C THR A 282 -14.09 16.40 -19.90
N ILE A 283 -14.39 15.13 -20.23
CA ILE A 283 -15.54 14.39 -19.67
C ILE A 283 -15.57 14.37 -18.13
N ALA A 284 -14.38 14.47 -17.51
CA ALA A 284 -14.24 14.39 -16.08
C ALA A 284 -13.96 15.74 -15.38
N ASP A 285 -13.90 16.86 -16.11
CA ASP A 285 -13.43 18.14 -15.56
C ASP A 285 -14.37 18.71 -14.49
N SER A 286 -15.65 18.34 -14.52
CA SER A 286 -16.64 18.74 -13.51
C SER A 286 -16.53 17.97 -12.19
N TYR A 287 -15.85 16.81 -12.15
CA TYR A 287 -15.69 15.98 -10.95
C TYR A 287 -14.50 16.43 -10.12
N THR A 288 -14.68 17.55 -9.40
CA THR A 288 -13.60 18.24 -8.68
C THR A 288 -12.84 17.37 -7.67
N ASN A 289 -13.49 16.39 -7.02
CA ASN A 289 -12.80 15.52 -6.06
C ASN A 289 -11.96 14.46 -6.76
N MET A 290 -12.43 13.91 -7.87
CA MET A 290 -11.61 13.05 -8.72
C MET A 290 -10.42 13.81 -9.31
N GLN A 291 -10.61 15.08 -9.74
CA GLN A 291 -9.51 15.93 -10.22
C GLN A 291 -8.48 16.19 -9.11
N ARG A 292 -8.92 16.44 -7.88
CA ARG A 292 -8.03 16.59 -6.72
C ARG A 292 -7.20 15.33 -6.49
N VAL A 293 -7.82 14.15 -6.50
CA VAL A 293 -7.13 12.85 -6.37
C VAL A 293 -6.10 12.68 -7.49
N PHE A 294 -6.47 13.00 -8.73
CA PHE A 294 -5.56 12.94 -9.87
C PHE A 294 -4.33 13.81 -9.68
N GLU A 295 -4.49 15.08 -9.28
CA GLU A 295 -3.36 15.98 -9.07
C GLU A 295 -2.46 15.51 -7.92
N GLN A 296 -3.01 14.97 -6.83
CA GLN A 296 -2.19 14.45 -5.73
C GLN A 296 -1.34 13.26 -6.12
N VAL A 297 -1.87 12.35 -6.97
CA VAL A 297 -1.07 11.23 -7.49
C VAL A 297 0.00 11.77 -8.46
N LYS A 298 -0.38 12.66 -9.38
CA LYS A 298 0.53 13.26 -10.35
C LYS A 298 1.69 14.02 -9.70
N GLU A 299 1.43 14.71 -8.59
CA GLU A 299 2.43 15.50 -7.84
C GLU A 299 3.27 14.63 -6.89
N HIS A 300 2.94 13.35 -6.72
CA HIS A 300 3.68 12.47 -5.83
C HIS A 300 5.14 12.29 -6.34
N PRO A 301 6.17 12.50 -5.51
CA PRO A 301 7.57 12.50 -5.96
C PRO A 301 7.99 11.23 -6.72
N LYS A 302 7.52 10.06 -6.24
CA LYS A 302 7.78 8.77 -6.92
C LYS A 302 7.06 8.61 -8.26
N VAL A 303 5.92 9.27 -8.44
CA VAL A 303 5.21 9.25 -9.74
C VAL A 303 5.97 10.11 -10.75
N ILE A 304 6.44 11.28 -10.33
CA ILE A 304 7.30 12.16 -11.15
C ILE A 304 8.61 11.43 -11.52
N GLU A 305 9.24 10.77 -10.55
CA GLU A 305 10.43 9.93 -10.77
C GLU A 305 10.17 8.83 -11.79
N TRP A 306 9.06 8.08 -11.63
CA TRP A 306 8.66 7.03 -12.56
C TRP A 306 8.41 7.57 -13.98
N ASP A 307 7.62 8.63 -14.11
CA ASP A 307 7.25 9.21 -15.41
C ASP A 307 8.47 9.72 -16.18
N THR A 308 9.43 10.34 -15.49
CA THR A 308 10.66 10.84 -16.11
C THR A 308 11.62 9.73 -16.55
N THR A 309 11.53 8.55 -15.97
CA THR A 309 12.47 7.44 -16.22
C THR A 309 11.89 6.37 -17.15
N HIS A 310 10.56 6.17 -17.19
CA HIS A 310 9.92 5.03 -17.86
C HIS A 310 8.85 5.39 -18.90
N ASN A 311 8.44 6.66 -18.97
CA ASN A 311 7.34 7.12 -19.84
C ASN A 311 7.76 8.23 -20.84
N GLN A 312 9.05 8.32 -21.18
CA GLN A 312 9.56 9.23 -22.22
C GLN A 312 9.10 8.82 -23.63
#